data_AF-A0A438IN25-F1
#
_entry.id   AF-A0A438IN25-F1
#
_cell.length_a   1.000
_cell.length_b   1.000
_cell.length_c   1.000
_cell.angle_alpha   90.00
_cell.angle_beta   90.00
_cell.angle_gamma   90.00
#
_symmetry.space_group_name_H-M   'P 1'
#
loop_
_entity.id
_entity.type
_entity.pdbx_description
1 polymer ?
#
loop_
_entity_poly.entity_id
_entity_poly.type
_entity_poly.pdbx_seq_one_letter_code
_entity_poly.pdbx_strand_id
1 'polypeptide(L)'
;MTLEEFTQKVLEKFNISLHVMRMLYTLKFNSRVIQDLEDEDDLDNVVSNSDDFANVYIVESPHVETIEANISNTQLAFGLREINPGTIAEYTSHEGHFKQLFIAYAISIQGFVMRCQQVLAIDSCHLNGLYKGALLSVIAYDADNGMFPLSLGVVGSENYED
;
A
#
# COMPACT_ATOMS: atom_id res chain seq x y z
N MET A 1 14.77 1.01 26.12
CA MET A 1 14.88 -0.05 25.11
C MET A 1 15.56 0.61 23.94
N THR A 2 16.63 0.03 23.39
CA THR A 2 17.32 0.67 22.26
C THR A 2 16.49 0.54 20.99
N LEU A 3 16.75 1.38 20.00
CA LEU A 3 16.13 1.27 18.67
C LEU A 3 16.39 -0.10 18.02
N GLU A 4 17.60 -0.63 18.21
CA GLU A 4 18.00 -1.95 17.70
C GLU A 4 17.18 -3.07 18.35
N GLU A 5 17.06 -3.07 19.68
CA GLU A 5 16.26 -4.05 20.42
C GLU A 5 14.77 -4.00 20.03
N PHE A 6 14.24 -2.79 19.86
CA PHE A 6 12.87 -2.57 19.42
C PHE A 6 12.65 -3.14 18.01
N THR A 7 13.55 -2.79 17.08
CA THR A 7 13.52 -3.24 15.69
C THR A 7 13.56 -4.76 15.60
N GLN A 8 14.49 -5.40 16.31
CA GLN A 8 14.62 -6.84 16.31
C GLN A 8 13.36 -7.53 16.83
N LYS A 9 12.78 -7.05 17.93
CA LYS A 9 11.53 -7.61 18.48
C LYS A 9 10.37 -7.52 17.50
N VAL A 10 10.25 -6.40 16.79
CA VAL A 10 9.20 -6.20 15.78
C VAL A 10 9.41 -7.18 14.62
N LEU A 11 10.62 -7.30 14.09
CA LEU A 11 10.92 -8.19 12.97
C LEU A 11 10.71 -9.67 13.32
N GLU A 12 11.14 -10.10 14.51
CA GLU A 12 10.90 -11.46 15.02
C GLU A 12 9.41 -11.73 15.23
N LYS A 13 8.67 -10.77 15.79
CA LYS A 13 7.24 -10.90 16.07
C LYS A 13 6.42 -11.16 14.80
N PHE A 14 6.83 -10.56 13.68
CA PHE A 14 6.11 -10.63 12.41
C PHE A 14 6.80 -11.50 11.36
N ASN A 15 7.91 -12.17 11.70
CA ASN A 15 8.71 -13.01 10.79
C ASN A 15 9.14 -12.27 9.50
N ILE A 16 9.64 -11.04 9.65
CA ILE A 16 10.05 -10.14 8.56
C ILE A 16 11.58 -10.19 8.39
N SER A 17 12.07 -10.20 7.13
CA SER A 17 13.51 -10.19 6.81
C SER A 17 14.14 -8.80 6.94
N LEU A 18 15.36 -8.73 7.48
CA LEU A 18 16.02 -7.50 7.95
C LEU A 18 16.53 -6.57 6.83
N HIS A 19 16.65 -7.04 5.58
CA HIS A 19 17.61 -6.44 4.64
C HIS A 19 17.17 -5.17 3.91
N VAL A 20 15.92 -4.72 4.02
CA VAL A 20 15.47 -3.56 3.25
C VAL A 20 14.29 -2.80 3.87
N MET A 21 14.06 -2.85 5.19
CA MET A 21 12.87 -2.22 5.80
C MET A 21 13.22 -0.93 6.56
N ARG A 22 12.45 0.15 6.35
CA ARG A 22 12.44 1.37 7.19
C ARG A 22 11.26 1.32 8.14
N MET A 23 11.45 1.88 9.34
CA MET A 23 10.36 2.11 10.28
C MET A 23 9.97 3.58 10.24
N LEU A 24 8.67 3.84 10.14
CA LEU A 24 8.09 5.19 10.18
C LEU A 24 7.12 5.27 11.35
N TYR A 25 6.81 6.47 11.83
CA TYR A 25 5.79 6.66 12.84
C TYR A 25 4.91 7.88 12.58
N THR A 26 3.74 7.90 13.22
CA THR A 26 2.92 9.10 13.35
C THR A 26 2.64 9.38 14.82
N LEU A 27 2.51 10.66 15.16
CA LEU A 27 2.11 11.07 16.50
C LEU A 27 0.58 11.10 16.60
N LYS A 28 0.04 10.71 17.77
CA LYS A 28 -1.41 10.64 18.01
C LYS A 28 -2.12 11.98 17.71
N PHE A 29 -1.47 13.09 18.05
CA PHE A 29 -2.01 14.44 17.82
C PHE A 29 -1.82 14.95 16.38
N ASN A 30 -1.05 14.25 15.54
CA ASN A 30 -0.80 14.63 14.15
C ASN A 30 -0.57 13.41 13.25
N SER A 31 -1.63 12.64 13.01
CA SER A 31 -1.58 11.40 12.20
C SER A 31 -1.31 11.62 10.70
N ARG A 32 -1.24 12.88 10.24
CA ARG A 32 -0.97 13.22 8.83
C ARG A 32 0.52 13.34 8.53
N VAL A 33 1.36 13.49 9.55
CA VAL A 33 2.81 13.64 9.39
C VAL A 33 3.47 12.31 9.71
N ILE A 34 3.96 11.65 8.67
CA ILE A 34 4.74 10.42 8.77
C ILE A 34 6.21 10.82 8.90
N GLN A 35 6.86 10.32 9.93
CA GLN A 35 8.25 10.62 10.25
C GLN A 35 9.07 9.34 10.24
N ASP A 36 10.34 9.46 9.88
CA ASP A 36 11.29 8.36 9.96
C ASP A 36 11.60 8.04 11.43
N LEU A 37 11.73 6.76 11.76
CA LEU A 37 12.18 6.27 13.07
C LEU A 37 13.63 5.80 12.90
N GLU A 38 14.57 6.73 12.99
CA GLU A 38 15.98 6.49 12.63
C GLU A 38 16.92 6.43 13.83
N ASP A 39 16.53 7.03 14.95
CA ASP A 39 17.34 7.07 16.16
C ASP A 39 16.52 6.83 17.45
N GLU A 40 17.21 6.90 18.60
CA GLU A 40 16.60 6.69 19.91
C GLU A 40 15.73 7.88 20.35
N ASP A 41 16.01 9.09 19.87
CA ASP A 41 15.20 10.28 20.18
C ASP A 41 13.82 10.16 19.51
N ASP A 42 13.76 9.63 18.28
CA ASP A 42 12.52 9.29 17.60
C ASP A 42 11.73 8.23 18.37
N LEU A 43 12.40 7.18 18.86
CA LEU A 43 11.77 6.13 19.64
C LEU A 43 11.20 6.68 20.96
N ASP A 44 11.96 7.54 21.64
CA ASP A 44 11.51 8.22 22.85
C ASP A 44 10.32 9.14 22.56
N ASN A 45 10.31 9.83 21.41
CA ASN A 45 9.17 10.62 20.98
C ASN A 45 7.93 9.76 20.74
N VAL A 46 8.09 8.60 20.10
CA VAL A 46 7.01 7.63 19.88
C VAL A 46 6.42 7.18 21.21
N VAL A 47 7.27 6.79 22.17
CA VAL A 47 6.84 6.28 23.47
C VAL A 47 6.21 7.39 24.32
N SER A 48 6.83 8.56 24.37
CA SER A 48 6.42 9.65 25.27
C SER A 48 5.12 10.34 24.86
N ASN A 49 4.75 10.27 23.58
CA ASN A 49 3.55 10.92 23.04
C ASN A 49 2.42 9.92 22.72
N SER A 50 2.60 8.65 23.08
CA SER A 50 1.63 7.58 22.85
C SER A 50 1.12 7.03 24.19
N ASP A 51 0.02 7.59 24.69
CA ASP A 51 -0.54 7.19 25.99
C ASP A 51 -1.16 5.78 26.00
N ASP A 52 -1.63 5.29 24.84
CA ASP A 52 -2.33 4.00 24.72
C ASP A 52 -1.63 3.06 23.72
N PHE A 53 -1.43 3.55 22.49
CA PHE A 53 -0.80 2.83 21.40
C PHE A 53 -0.04 3.80 20.50
N ALA A 54 1.10 3.34 20.00
CA ALA A 54 1.91 4.03 19.01
C ALA A 54 1.59 3.50 17.60
N ASN A 55 1.56 4.39 16.62
CA ASN A 55 1.45 4.00 15.21
C ASN A 55 2.87 3.92 14.62
N VAL A 56 3.37 2.70 14.44
CA VAL A 56 4.64 2.44 13.75
C VAL A 56 4.37 1.63 12.49
N TYR A 57 4.92 2.07 11.38
CA TYR A 57 4.76 1.49 10.05
C TYR A 57 6.09 0.87 9.63
N ILE A 58 6.04 -0.35 9.11
CA ILE A 58 7.20 -0.99 8.49
C ILE A 58 7.00 -0.86 7.00
N VAL A 59 7.93 -0.17 6.34
CA VAL A 59 7.88 0.09 4.91
C VAL A 59 9.12 -0.53 4.29
N GLU A 60 8.96 -1.28 3.21
CA GLU A 60 10.09 -1.71 2.40
C GLU A 60 10.76 -0.45 1.86
N SER A 61 11.98 -0.18 2.33
CA SER A 61 12.87 0.79 1.72
C SER A 61 12.99 0.36 0.27
N PRO A 62 12.56 1.16 -0.71
CA PRO A 62 12.88 0.83 -2.08
C PRO A 62 14.41 0.71 -2.14
N HIS A 63 14.93 -0.43 -2.61
CA HIS A 63 16.28 -0.43 -3.14
C HIS A 63 16.28 0.67 -4.20
N VAL A 64 16.84 1.83 -3.86
CA VAL A 64 17.19 2.85 -4.85
C VAL A 64 18.53 2.42 -5.45
N GLU A 65 18.58 1.23 -6.06
CA GLU A 65 18.97 1.29 -7.47
C GLU A 65 17.81 2.07 -8.07
N THR A 66 18.09 3.28 -8.58
CA THR A 66 17.15 4.07 -9.39
C THR A 66 16.12 3.10 -9.97
N ILE A 67 14.88 3.10 -9.48
CA ILE A 67 13.80 2.41 -10.20
C ILE A 67 13.98 2.99 -11.57
N GLU A 68 14.51 2.18 -12.49
CA GLU A 68 14.94 2.70 -13.75
C GLU A 68 13.71 3.44 -14.24
N ALA A 69 13.87 4.70 -14.61
CA ALA A 69 12.81 5.47 -15.26
C ALA A 69 12.39 4.83 -16.61
N ASN A 70 12.66 3.53 -16.81
CA ASN A 70 12.55 2.68 -17.97
C ASN A 70 11.74 1.39 -17.69
N ILE A 71 11.40 1.03 -16.44
CA ILE A 71 10.46 -0.10 -16.23
C ILE A 71 9.06 0.40 -16.51
N SER A 72 8.50 -0.03 -17.64
CA SER A 72 7.14 0.35 -18.02
C SER A 72 6.12 -0.16 -16.99
N ASN A 73 5.04 0.59 -16.77
CA ASN A 73 3.93 0.14 -15.92
C ASN A 73 3.35 -1.22 -16.35
N THR A 74 3.49 -1.54 -17.64
CA THR A 74 3.16 -2.85 -18.20
C THR A 74 4.06 -3.95 -17.63
N GLN A 75 5.38 -3.74 -17.57
CA GLN A 75 6.32 -4.68 -16.93
C GLN A 75 6.06 -4.83 -15.43
N LEU A 76 5.67 -3.76 -14.72
CA LEU A 76 5.27 -3.86 -13.32
C LEU A 76 4.01 -4.73 -13.14
N ALA A 77 2.98 -4.51 -13.97
CA ALA A 77 1.77 -5.33 -13.94
C ALA A 77 2.06 -6.80 -14.27
N PHE A 78 2.97 -7.08 -15.22
CA PHE A 78 3.41 -8.43 -15.51
C PHE A 78 4.18 -9.06 -14.35
N GLY A 79 5.13 -8.33 -13.75
CA GLY A 79 5.91 -8.82 -12.61
C GLY A 79 5.05 -9.20 -11.41
N LEU A 80 3.98 -8.43 -11.13
CA LEU A 80 3.01 -8.77 -10.07
C LEU A 80 2.35 -10.14 -10.29
N ARG A 81 2.04 -10.48 -11.55
CA ARG A 81 1.44 -11.77 -11.91
C ARG A 81 2.44 -12.92 -11.80
N GLU A 82 3.73 -12.68 -12.08
CA GLU A 82 4.78 -13.69 -11.94
C GLU A 82 5.11 -13.99 -10.47
N ILE A 83 5.22 -12.95 -9.64
CA ILE A 83 5.55 -13.08 -8.21
C ILE A 83 4.37 -13.68 -7.44
N ASN A 84 3.13 -13.32 -7.82
CA ASN A 84 1.93 -13.80 -7.15
C ASN A 84 0.92 -14.37 -8.16
N PRO A 85 1.11 -15.64 -8.59
CA PRO A 85 0.23 -16.31 -9.54
C PRO A 85 -1.24 -16.26 -9.11
N GLY A 86 -2.11 -15.90 -10.04
CA GLY A 86 -3.55 -15.69 -9.77
C GLY A 86 -3.91 -14.24 -9.43
N THR A 87 -2.91 -13.35 -9.27
CA THR A 87 -3.15 -11.91 -9.22
C THR A 87 -3.64 -11.43 -10.59
N ILE A 88 -4.68 -10.60 -10.57
CA ILE A 88 -5.16 -9.88 -11.75
C ILE A 88 -4.54 -8.49 -11.67
N ALA A 89 -3.67 -8.16 -12.61
CA ALA A 89 -3.06 -6.83 -12.72
C ALA A 89 -3.15 -6.36 -14.16
N GLU A 90 -4.01 -5.41 -14.47
CA GLU A 90 -4.28 -4.93 -15.82
C GLU A 90 -3.88 -3.46 -15.94
N TYR A 91 -3.05 -3.17 -16.93
CA TYR A 91 -2.62 -1.82 -17.26
C TYR A 91 -3.03 -1.52 -18.70
N THR A 92 -3.62 -0.35 -18.94
CA THR A 92 -3.84 0.13 -20.30
C THR A 92 -3.36 1.56 -20.47
N SER A 93 -2.86 1.82 -21.67
CA SER A 93 -2.47 3.14 -22.15
C SER A 93 -3.05 3.39 -23.53
N HIS A 94 -3.21 4.65 -23.88
CA HIS A 94 -3.61 5.11 -25.21
C HIS A 94 -2.61 6.17 -25.66
N GLU A 95 -1.96 5.97 -26.80
CA GLU A 95 -0.98 6.92 -27.36
C GLU A 95 0.14 7.32 -26.37
N GLY A 96 0.59 6.38 -25.54
CA GLY A 96 1.62 6.63 -24.53
C GLY A 96 1.11 7.30 -23.25
N HIS A 97 -0.17 7.66 -23.19
CA HIS A 97 -0.81 8.21 -22.01
C HIS A 97 -1.49 7.11 -21.19
N PHE A 98 -1.38 7.22 -19.87
CA PHE A 98 -2.07 6.34 -18.94
C PHE A 98 -3.59 6.44 -19.09
N LYS A 99 -4.27 5.30 -19.23
CA LYS A 99 -5.74 5.23 -19.16
C LYS A 99 -6.21 4.62 -17.85
N GLN A 100 -5.76 3.40 -17.54
CA GLN A 100 -6.20 2.73 -16.32
C GLN A 100 -5.19 1.68 -15.82
N LEU A 101 -5.26 1.42 -14.52
CA LEU A 101 -4.60 0.33 -13.82
C LEU A 101 -5.66 -0.34 -12.95
N PHE A 102 -5.71 -1.66 -12.95
CA PHE A 102 -6.55 -2.45 -12.05
C PHE A 102 -5.70 -3.55 -11.42
N ILE A 103 -5.82 -3.74 -10.10
CA ILE A 103 -5.08 -4.75 -9.35
C ILE A 103 -6.04 -5.46 -8.38
N ALA A 104 -6.10 -6.78 -8.45
CA ALA A 104 -6.72 -7.66 -7.48
C ALA A 104 -5.76 -8.83 -7.18
N TYR A 105 -5.25 -8.89 -5.95
CA TYR A 105 -4.30 -9.93 -5.56
C TYR A 105 -4.98 -11.30 -5.47
N ALA A 106 -4.24 -12.36 -5.80
CA ALA A 106 -4.74 -13.73 -5.73
C ALA A 106 -5.34 -14.06 -4.36
N ILE A 107 -4.64 -13.65 -3.29
CA ILE A 107 -5.07 -13.88 -1.90
C ILE A 107 -6.35 -13.12 -1.55
N SER A 108 -6.52 -11.90 -2.06
CA SER A 108 -7.74 -11.11 -1.88
C SER A 108 -8.93 -11.75 -2.61
N ILE A 109 -8.72 -12.20 -3.84
CA ILE A 109 -9.76 -12.90 -4.62
C ILE A 109 -10.19 -14.18 -3.90
N GLN A 110 -9.23 -14.99 -3.44
CA GLN A 110 -9.51 -16.22 -2.69
C GLN A 110 -10.22 -15.93 -1.36
N GLY A 111 -9.74 -14.94 -0.59
CA GLY A 111 -10.37 -14.54 0.66
C GLY A 111 -11.81 -14.08 0.48
N PHE A 112 -12.09 -13.34 -0.59
CA PHE A 112 -13.45 -12.95 -0.97
C PHE A 112 -14.34 -14.16 -1.24
N VAL A 113 -13.91 -15.08 -2.10
CA VAL A 113 -14.70 -16.27 -2.47
C VAL A 113 -14.94 -17.19 -1.27
N MET A 114 -13.97 -17.32 -0.37
CA MET A 114 -14.03 -18.29 0.73
C MET A 114 -14.72 -17.76 1.99
N ARG A 115 -14.57 -16.46 2.30
CA ARG A 115 -14.89 -15.93 3.64
C ARG A 115 -15.68 -14.63 3.63
N CYS A 116 -15.86 -13.99 2.48
CA CYS A 116 -16.64 -12.75 2.42
C CYS A 116 -18.10 -13.00 2.05
N GLN A 117 -18.93 -12.09 2.53
CA GLN A 117 -20.27 -11.87 2.02
C GLN A 117 -20.18 -11.44 0.56
N GLN A 118 -21.14 -11.87 -0.23
CA GLN A 118 -21.22 -11.57 -1.67
C GLN A 118 -21.78 -10.15 -1.90
N VAL A 119 -21.23 -9.20 -1.18
CA VAL A 119 -21.56 -7.78 -1.23
C VAL A 119 -20.26 -7.02 -1.42
N LEU A 120 -20.24 -6.13 -2.40
CA LEU A 120 -19.12 -5.28 -2.71
C LEU A 120 -19.51 -3.83 -2.47
N ALA A 121 -18.63 -3.08 -1.82
CA ALA A 121 -18.69 -1.62 -1.76
C ALA A 121 -17.52 -1.06 -2.57
N ILE A 122 -17.84 -0.06 -3.39
CA ILE A 122 -16.86 0.62 -4.24
C ILE A 122 -16.83 2.08 -3.79
N ASP A 123 -15.64 2.57 -3.50
CA ASP A 123 -15.38 3.97 -3.21
C ASP A 123 -14.44 4.57 -4.24
N SER A 124 -14.61 5.87 -4.50
CA SER A 124 -13.79 6.62 -5.45
C SER A 124 -13.27 7.89 -4.81
N CYS A 125 -11.95 8.09 -4.87
CA CYS A 125 -11.29 9.31 -4.44
C CYS A 125 -10.66 10.02 -5.65
N HIS A 126 -11.01 11.29 -5.85
CA HIS A 126 -10.40 12.09 -6.91
C HIS A 126 -8.92 12.33 -6.63
N LEU A 127 -8.09 12.08 -7.63
CA LEU A 127 -6.67 12.38 -7.60
C LEU A 127 -6.43 13.84 -7.99
N ASN A 128 -5.65 14.54 -7.18
CA ASN A 128 -5.26 15.94 -7.39
C ASN A 128 -3.80 16.02 -7.86
N GLY A 129 -3.44 17.14 -8.51
CA GLY A 129 -2.07 17.41 -8.96
C GLY A 129 -1.87 17.13 -10.46
N LEU A 130 -0.65 16.72 -10.83
CA LEU A 130 -0.25 16.51 -12.23
C LEU A 130 -0.98 15.33 -12.89
N TYR A 131 -1.40 14.35 -12.09
CA TYR A 131 -2.12 13.17 -12.55
C TYR A 131 -3.58 13.29 -12.12
N LYS A 132 -4.40 13.86 -13.00
CA LYS A 132 -5.85 13.94 -12.83
C LYS A 132 -6.47 12.55 -13.04
N GLY A 133 -7.50 12.23 -12.26
CA GLY A 133 -8.17 10.93 -12.34
C GLY A 133 -8.89 10.56 -11.05
N ALA A 134 -9.14 9.26 -10.88
CA ALA A 134 -9.74 8.71 -9.67
C ALA A 134 -9.02 7.42 -9.24
N LEU A 135 -8.79 7.30 -7.93
CA LEU A 135 -8.47 6.04 -7.28
C LEU A 135 -9.79 5.38 -6.87
N LEU A 136 -10.01 4.18 -7.37
CA LEU A 136 -11.12 3.30 -7.03
C LEU A 136 -10.62 2.24 -6.04
N SER A 137 -11.40 2.00 -5.00
CA SER A 137 -11.18 0.90 -4.07
C SER A 137 -12.43 0.04 -4.01
N VAL A 138 -12.26 -1.27 -4.12
CA VAL A 138 -13.32 -2.25 -3.93
C VAL A 138 -13.03 -3.00 -2.64
N ILE A 139 -13.99 -2.94 -1.72
CA ILE A 139 -13.99 -3.72 -0.50
C ILE A 139 -15.17 -4.69 -0.53
N ALA A 140 -15.00 -5.81 0.15
CA ALA A 140 -16.08 -6.71 0.54
C ALA A 140 -16.27 -6.64 2.07
N TYR A 141 -17.26 -7.35 2.57
CA TYR A 141 -17.44 -7.55 4.00
C TYR A 141 -17.23 -9.02 4.33
N ASP A 142 -16.47 -9.33 5.37
CA ASP A 142 -16.33 -10.71 5.86
C ASP A 142 -17.56 -11.17 6.67
N ALA A 143 -17.54 -12.41 7.14
CA ALA A 143 -18.63 -12.97 7.95
C ALA A 143 -18.88 -12.20 9.27
N ASP A 144 -17.90 -11.44 9.75
CA ASP A 144 -17.95 -10.64 10.98
C ASP A 144 -18.26 -9.15 10.69
N ASN A 145 -18.70 -8.84 9.47
CA ASN A 145 -18.93 -7.48 8.96
C ASN A 145 -17.68 -6.59 8.96
N GLY A 146 -16.48 -7.18 9.03
CA GLY A 146 -15.22 -6.49 8.83
C GLY A 146 -15.02 -6.10 7.36
N MET A 147 -14.44 -4.93 7.11
CA MET A 147 -14.09 -4.52 5.75
C MET A 147 -12.89 -5.34 5.25
N PHE A 148 -13.03 -5.95 4.08
CA PHE A 148 -12.01 -6.77 3.45
C PHE A 148 -11.59 -6.18 2.10
N PRO A 149 -10.33 -5.77 1.90
CA PRO A 149 -9.89 -5.19 0.63
C PRO A 149 -9.83 -6.24 -0.48
N LEU A 150 -10.54 -5.99 -1.58
CA LEU A 150 -10.60 -6.90 -2.73
C LEU A 150 -9.70 -6.44 -3.88
N SER A 151 -9.83 -5.19 -4.31
CA SER A 151 -9.10 -4.67 -5.45
C SER A 151 -8.95 -3.15 -5.43
N LEU A 152 -7.98 -2.65 -6.18
CA LEU A 152 -7.74 -1.22 -6.39
C LEU A 152 -7.74 -0.94 -7.89
N GLY A 153 -8.20 0.25 -8.27
CA GLY A 153 -8.15 0.74 -9.65
C GLY A 153 -7.70 2.19 -9.69
N VAL A 154 -6.92 2.56 -10.69
CA VAL A 154 -6.62 3.96 -10.98
C VAL A 154 -7.11 4.22 -12.39
N VAL A 155 -7.92 5.27 -12.56
CA VAL A 155 -8.44 5.68 -13.87
C VAL A 155 -7.98 7.11 -14.12
N GLY A 156 -7.31 7.33 -15.25
CA GLY A 156 -6.92 8.66 -15.68
C GLY A 156 -8.15 9.50 -16.06
N SER A 157 -8.09 10.81 -15.83
CA SER A 157 -9.15 11.69 -16.35
C SER A 157 -9.02 11.80 -17.86
N GLU A 158 -10.05 11.44 -18.61
CA GLU A 158 -10.10 11.73 -20.04
C GLU A 158 -10.24 13.25 -20.23
N ASN A 159 -9.13 13.93 -20.50
CA ASN A 159 -9.12 15.28 -21.07
C ASN A 159 -8.17 15.24 -22.27
N TYR A 160 -8.61 14.57 -23.34
CA TYR A 160 -8.08 14.84 -24.66
C TYR A 160 -9.07 15.85 -25.25
N GLU A 161 -8.61 17.10 -25.41
CA GLU A 161 -9.33 18.04 -26.28
C GLU A 161 -9.34 17.41 -27.68
N ASP A 162 -10.53 17.27 -28.27
CA ASP A 162 -10.74 16.88 -29.67
C ASP A 162 -10.08 17.88 -30.64
#